data_AF-A0A2V5ST19-F1
#
_entry.id   AF-A0A2V5ST19-F1
#
_cell.length_a   1.000
_cell.length_b   1.000
_cell.length_c   1.000
_cell.angle_alpha   90.00
_cell.angle_beta   90.00
_cell.angle_gamma   90.00
#
_symmetry.space_group_name_H-M   'P 1'
#
loop_
_entity.id
_entity.type
_entity.pdbx_description
1 polymer ?
#
loop_
_entity_poly.entity_id
_entity_poly.type
_entity_poly.pdbx_seq_one_letter_code
_entity_poly.pdbx_strand_id
1 'polypeptide(L)'
;PHVPKLRGGRNDFFQILDYAMTQANANVEDTNPPNVADIMSLGASLIDQNDAPADDADVGPTHPTGTHITIIETSSDSSGQFVLGWENGEAAAAADTNPATPHNPYNWITDPITHTTKPRPSFTPIVLNHAFSTVGDFGYGLRPEYASNRFQRLDFHTANANANLLDFFTYNPVDHDYPRVGIVNLNTKNVPVMAAILQSALKKDIDVVPTPTPYPIVSPPEAAPAAQLIVNTTSAQPALTRADIGRLTAAGASAISTSGFAAGEETEKVPEAIARALCEVTQTRTWNLMIDVIAQTGRYAPGTPSHGEQLYR
;
A
#
# COMPACT_ATOMS: atom_id res chain seq x y z
N PRO A 1 1.79 -25.34 -0.97
CA PRO A 1 2.13 -23.92 -1.28
C PRO A 1 3.60 -23.79 -1.72
N HIS A 2 3.90 -23.16 -2.85
CA HIS A 2 5.28 -22.93 -3.29
C HIS A 2 5.43 -21.56 -3.99
N VAL A 3 6.31 -20.68 -3.50
CA VAL A 3 6.68 -19.41 -4.14
C VAL A 3 8.17 -19.41 -4.47
N PRO A 4 8.53 -19.63 -5.73
CA PRO A 4 9.67 -18.96 -6.35
C PRO A 4 9.42 -18.81 -7.88
N LYS A 5 10.12 -17.99 -8.66
CA LYS A 5 11.57 -17.79 -8.73
C LYS A 5 11.89 -16.40 -9.24
N LEU A 6 12.98 -15.83 -8.75
CA LEU A 6 13.75 -14.81 -9.46
C LEU A 6 15.13 -15.42 -9.71
N ARG A 7 15.60 -15.64 -10.95
CA ARG A 7 16.02 -14.62 -11.93
C ARG A 7 15.67 -15.00 -13.39
N GLY A 8 15.32 -13.99 -14.20
CA GLY A 8 15.28 -14.03 -15.68
C GLY A 8 13.97 -14.46 -16.35
N GLY A 9 12.93 -14.77 -15.57
CA GLY A 9 11.60 -15.17 -16.06
C GLY A 9 10.54 -14.06 -15.99
N ARG A 10 9.33 -14.36 -16.49
CA ARG A 10 8.13 -13.55 -16.25
C ARG A 10 7.62 -13.87 -14.85
N ASN A 11 7.79 -12.94 -13.92
CA ASN A 11 7.32 -13.13 -12.55
C ASN A 11 5.86 -12.72 -12.44
N ASP A 12 5.09 -13.48 -11.67
CA ASP A 12 3.70 -13.15 -11.35
C ASP A 12 3.61 -12.21 -10.13
N PHE A 13 2.38 -11.80 -9.82
CA PHE A 13 2.07 -10.91 -8.70
C PHE A 13 2.59 -11.45 -7.36
N PHE A 14 2.35 -12.74 -7.06
CA PHE A 14 2.74 -13.34 -5.79
C PHE A 14 4.26 -13.49 -5.65
N GLN A 15 4.98 -13.72 -6.75
CA GLN A 15 6.45 -13.77 -6.77
C GLN A 15 7.08 -12.39 -6.56
N ILE A 16 6.50 -11.33 -7.12
CA ILE A 16 6.94 -9.95 -6.88
C ILE A 16 6.61 -9.55 -5.43
N LEU A 17 5.44 -9.94 -4.94
CA LEU A 17 4.99 -9.69 -3.58
C LEU A 17 5.91 -10.36 -2.54
N ASP A 18 6.25 -11.63 -2.76
CA ASP A 18 7.25 -12.35 -1.96
C ASP A 18 8.58 -11.61 -1.97
N TYR A 19 9.12 -11.31 -3.16
CA TYR A 19 10.42 -10.64 -3.24
C TYR A 19 10.44 -9.32 -2.49
N ALA A 20 9.41 -8.49 -2.63
CA ALA A 20 9.32 -7.21 -1.92
C ALA A 20 9.32 -7.38 -0.39
N MET A 21 8.61 -8.40 0.12
CA MET A 21 8.39 -8.60 1.55
C MET A 21 9.52 -9.36 2.24
N THR A 22 10.13 -10.34 1.57
CA THR A 22 11.03 -11.32 2.21
C THR A 22 12.46 -11.23 1.67
N GLN A 23 12.66 -10.85 0.41
CA GLN A 23 13.96 -10.95 -0.26
C GLN A 23 14.61 -9.63 -0.68
N ALA A 24 13.86 -8.51 -0.72
CA ALA A 24 14.39 -7.20 -1.13
C ALA A 24 15.59 -6.74 -0.27
N ASN A 25 15.72 -7.29 0.95
CA ASN A 25 16.83 -7.02 1.89
C ASN A 25 17.64 -8.27 2.29
N ALA A 26 17.32 -9.48 1.82
CA ALA A 26 18.01 -10.71 2.21
C ALA A 26 18.03 -11.73 1.06
N ASN A 27 19.24 -12.08 0.60
CA ASN A 27 19.50 -13.03 -0.49
C ASN A 27 19.21 -14.51 -0.09
N VAL A 28 18.03 -14.83 0.43
CA VAL A 28 17.68 -16.19 0.87
C VAL A 28 16.48 -16.68 0.07
N GLU A 29 16.59 -17.88 -0.52
CA GLU A 29 15.44 -18.54 -1.17
C GLU A 29 14.36 -18.81 -0.12
N ASP A 30 13.22 -18.12 -0.24
CA ASP A 30 12.15 -18.22 0.74
C ASP A 30 11.18 -19.36 0.41
N THR A 31 11.57 -20.57 0.82
CA THR A 31 10.68 -21.74 0.79
C THR A 31 10.02 -21.99 2.15
N ASN A 32 10.11 -21.03 3.08
CA ASN A 32 9.62 -21.20 4.44
C ASN A 32 8.07 -21.22 4.44
N PRO A 33 7.41 -22.30 4.90
CA PRO A 33 5.96 -22.42 4.83
C PRO A 33 5.17 -21.26 5.45
N PRO A 34 5.58 -20.67 6.60
CA PRO A 34 4.99 -19.45 7.13
C PRO A 34 5.05 -18.29 6.12
N ASN A 35 6.21 -18.01 5.54
CA ASN A 35 6.34 -16.87 4.61
C ASN A 35 5.46 -17.06 3.37
N VAL A 36 5.40 -18.29 2.82
CA VAL A 36 4.49 -18.59 1.71
C VAL A 36 3.02 -18.38 2.10
N ALA A 37 2.63 -18.78 3.31
CA ALA A 37 1.30 -18.48 3.82
C ALA A 37 1.09 -16.96 3.91
N ASP A 38 2.03 -16.20 4.47
CA ASP A 38 1.98 -14.73 4.55
C ASP A 38 1.75 -14.07 3.19
N ILE A 39 2.49 -14.49 2.16
CA ILE A 39 2.40 -13.92 0.82
C ILE A 39 1.08 -14.28 0.12
N MET A 40 0.67 -15.55 0.19
CA MET A 40 -0.61 -15.97 -0.40
C MET A 40 -1.78 -15.26 0.25
N SER A 41 -1.70 -15.10 1.57
CA SER A 41 -2.69 -14.40 2.38
C SER A 41 -2.83 -12.95 2.01
N LEU A 42 -1.68 -12.25 1.97
CA LEU A 42 -1.63 -10.86 1.62
C LEU A 42 -2.14 -10.64 0.19
N GLY A 43 -1.67 -11.44 -0.77
CA GLY A 43 -2.09 -11.31 -2.14
C GLY A 43 -3.58 -11.59 -2.35
N ALA A 44 -4.14 -12.62 -1.70
CA ALA A 44 -5.59 -12.87 -1.70
C ALA A 44 -6.35 -11.67 -1.16
N SER A 45 -5.95 -11.17 0.01
CA SER A 45 -6.61 -10.02 0.62
C SER A 45 -6.55 -8.77 -0.24
N LEU A 46 -5.50 -8.56 -1.03
CA LEU A 46 -5.36 -7.38 -1.89
C LEU A 46 -6.20 -7.50 -3.17
N ILE A 47 -6.34 -8.70 -3.72
CA ILE A 47 -7.11 -8.93 -4.95
C ILE A 47 -8.62 -8.77 -4.68
N ASP A 48 -9.06 -9.16 -3.49
CA ASP A 48 -10.47 -9.30 -3.11
C ASP A 48 -11.07 -8.08 -2.41
N GLN A 49 -10.35 -6.95 -2.28
CA GLN A 49 -10.84 -5.84 -1.44
C GLN A 49 -12.04 -5.11 -2.04
N ASN A 50 -12.15 -5.06 -3.37
CA ASN A 50 -13.17 -4.31 -4.07
C ASN A 50 -13.34 -4.85 -5.50
N ASP A 51 -14.28 -5.77 -5.70
CA ASP A 51 -14.88 -6.05 -6.99
C ASP A 51 -16.30 -5.46 -7.08
N ALA A 52 -16.93 -5.57 -8.25
CA ALA A 52 -18.18 -4.87 -8.53
C ALA A 52 -19.37 -5.76 -8.16
N PRO A 53 -20.45 -5.23 -7.54
CA PRO A 53 -21.58 -6.00 -6.98
C PRO A 53 -22.45 -6.76 -8.01
N ALA A 54 -22.00 -6.94 -9.24
CA ALA A 54 -22.74 -7.56 -10.35
C ALA A 54 -22.65 -9.11 -10.35
N ASP A 55 -21.77 -9.68 -9.55
CA ASP A 55 -21.60 -11.09 -9.22
C ASP A 55 -22.52 -11.57 -8.07
N ASP A 56 -23.20 -10.65 -7.39
CA ASP A 56 -24.28 -10.92 -6.41
C ASP A 56 -25.52 -11.61 -7.05
N ALA A 57 -25.49 -11.86 -8.36
CA ALA A 57 -26.52 -12.57 -9.11
C ALA A 57 -26.49 -14.10 -8.94
N ASP A 58 -25.47 -14.67 -8.29
CA ASP A 58 -25.33 -16.13 -8.11
C ASP A 58 -26.09 -16.68 -6.88
N VAL A 59 -26.92 -15.87 -6.21
CA VAL A 59 -27.79 -16.31 -5.11
C VAL A 59 -28.86 -17.27 -5.63
N GLY A 60 -28.62 -18.56 -5.49
CA GLY A 60 -29.52 -19.65 -5.93
C GLY A 60 -29.55 -20.82 -4.93
N PRO A 61 -30.45 -21.80 -5.08
CA PRO A 61 -30.57 -22.93 -4.15
C PRO A 61 -29.30 -23.79 -4.03
N THR A 62 -28.38 -23.70 -5.00
CA THR A 62 -27.05 -24.33 -4.99
C THR A 62 -25.94 -23.43 -4.43
N HIS A 63 -26.13 -22.11 -4.44
CA HIS A 63 -25.22 -21.09 -3.89
C HIS A 63 -26.04 -20.09 -3.07
N PRO A 64 -26.57 -20.49 -1.90
CA PRO A 64 -27.66 -19.79 -1.23
C PRO A 64 -27.31 -18.38 -0.73
N THR A 65 -26.03 -17.96 -0.76
CA THR A 65 -25.60 -16.69 -0.17
C THR A 65 -24.42 -16.02 -0.88
N GLY A 66 -24.23 -16.21 -2.19
CA GLY A 66 -23.31 -15.41 -3.03
C GLY A 66 -22.12 -14.79 -2.28
N THR A 67 -21.22 -15.62 -1.74
CA THR A 67 -20.08 -15.12 -0.95
C THR A 67 -18.89 -14.96 -1.89
N HIS A 68 -18.33 -13.76 -1.93
CA HIS A 68 -17.25 -13.39 -2.84
C HIS A 68 -15.85 -13.56 -2.24
N ILE A 69 -15.80 -14.13 -1.04
CA ILE A 69 -14.59 -14.35 -0.23
C ILE A 69 -13.62 -15.28 -0.95
N THR A 70 -12.44 -14.77 -1.29
CA THR A 70 -11.29 -15.59 -1.68
C THR A 70 -10.75 -16.33 -0.47
N ILE A 71 -11.01 -17.64 -0.36
CA ILE A 71 -10.45 -18.49 0.70
C ILE A 71 -9.21 -19.21 0.21
N ILE A 72 -8.05 -18.93 0.80
CA ILE A 72 -6.83 -19.72 0.58
C ILE A 72 -6.52 -20.52 1.84
N GLU A 73 -6.66 -21.84 1.73
CA GLU A 73 -6.16 -22.77 2.74
C GLU A 73 -4.63 -22.93 2.58
N THR A 74 -3.89 -22.63 3.64
CA THR A 74 -2.42 -22.51 3.59
C THR A 74 -1.70 -23.61 4.37
N SER A 75 -2.23 -24.84 4.46
CA SER A 75 -1.42 -26.02 4.81
C SER A 75 -2.17 -27.34 4.58
N SER A 76 -1.41 -28.42 4.41
CA SER A 76 -1.88 -29.81 4.36
C SER A 76 -1.75 -30.53 5.71
N ASP A 77 -1.52 -29.79 6.80
CA ASP A 77 -1.44 -30.35 8.14
C ASP A 77 -2.69 -29.99 8.95
N SER A 78 -2.91 -30.74 10.03
CA SER A 78 -4.06 -30.65 10.92
C SER A 78 -4.21 -29.32 11.69
N SER A 79 -3.58 -28.25 11.21
CA SER A 79 -3.73 -26.89 11.74
C SER A 79 -4.86 -26.10 11.08
N GLY A 80 -5.35 -26.52 9.89
CA GLY A 80 -6.53 -25.96 9.21
C GLY A 80 -6.42 -24.49 8.82
N GLN A 81 -5.21 -23.97 8.62
CA GLN A 81 -4.98 -22.53 8.43
C GLN A 81 -5.63 -22.00 7.15
N PHE A 82 -6.29 -20.85 7.24
CA PHE A 82 -6.98 -20.22 6.12
C PHE A 82 -6.73 -18.72 6.12
N VAL A 83 -6.83 -18.12 4.94
CA VAL A 83 -7.00 -16.69 4.77
C VAL A 83 -8.19 -16.42 3.89
N LEU A 84 -8.79 -15.28 4.17
CA LEU A 84 -9.95 -14.75 3.52
C LEU A 84 -9.53 -13.43 2.85
N GLY A 85 -9.82 -13.30 1.57
CA GLY A 85 -10.13 -12.00 0.99
C GLY A 85 -11.51 -11.56 1.49
N TRP A 86 -11.66 -10.28 1.79
CA TRP A 86 -12.88 -9.73 2.38
C TRP A 86 -13.33 -8.57 1.54
N GLU A 87 -14.63 -8.51 1.32
CA GLU A 87 -15.33 -7.34 0.83
C GLU A 87 -16.12 -6.65 1.95
N ASN A 88 -16.68 -5.49 1.65
CA ASN A 88 -17.32 -4.64 2.65
C ASN A 88 -18.56 -5.28 3.28
N GLY A 89 -19.34 -6.04 2.52
CA GLY A 89 -20.51 -6.78 3.03
C GLY A 89 -20.11 -7.84 4.07
N GLU A 90 -19.05 -8.56 3.76
CA GLU A 90 -18.46 -9.66 4.52
C GLU A 90 -17.78 -9.13 5.77
N ALA A 91 -17.08 -8.00 5.69
CA ALA A 91 -16.48 -7.33 6.83
C ALA A 91 -17.54 -6.89 7.86
N ALA A 92 -18.65 -6.32 7.39
CA ALA A 92 -19.76 -5.97 8.25
C ALA A 92 -20.44 -7.22 8.87
N ALA A 93 -20.70 -8.26 8.05
CA ALA A 93 -21.29 -9.52 8.51
C ALA A 93 -20.37 -10.28 9.47
N ALA A 94 -19.07 -10.11 9.32
CA ALA A 94 -18.03 -10.67 10.17
C ALA A 94 -17.94 -10.04 11.56
N ALA A 95 -18.80 -9.08 11.93
CA ALA A 95 -19.05 -8.70 13.32
C ALA A 95 -20.36 -9.32 13.90
N ASP A 96 -21.26 -9.84 13.07
CA ASP A 96 -22.53 -10.43 13.50
C ASP A 96 -22.38 -11.89 13.95
N THR A 97 -22.85 -12.24 15.15
CA THR A 97 -22.75 -13.62 15.69
C THR A 97 -23.91 -14.52 15.28
N ASN A 98 -24.90 -13.97 14.57
CA ASN A 98 -26.04 -14.73 14.12
C ASN A 98 -25.65 -15.67 12.94
N PRO A 99 -25.81 -16.99 13.09
CA PRO A 99 -25.48 -17.96 12.04
C PRO A 99 -26.40 -17.87 10.81
N ALA A 100 -27.50 -17.12 10.90
CA ALA A 100 -28.38 -16.82 9.79
C ALA A 100 -27.99 -15.55 9.02
N THR A 101 -26.94 -14.83 9.45
CA THR A 101 -26.49 -13.61 8.76
C THR A 101 -25.91 -13.97 7.40
N PRO A 102 -26.50 -13.47 6.31
CA PRO A 102 -25.95 -13.65 4.98
C PRO A 102 -24.52 -13.09 4.92
N HIS A 103 -23.66 -13.69 4.10
CA HIS A 103 -22.27 -13.27 3.87
C HIS A 103 -21.32 -13.29 5.09
N ASN A 104 -21.64 -13.96 6.20
CA ASN A 104 -20.68 -14.08 7.31
C ASN A 104 -19.62 -15.21 7.05
N PRO A 105 -18.34 -14.88 6.76
CA PRO A 105 -17.30 -15.87 6.42
C PRO A 105 -17.22 -17.05 7.39
N TYR A 106 -17.40 -16.77 8.68
CA TYR A 106 -17.14 -17.74 9.74
C TYR A 106 -18.18 -18.84 9.86
N ASN A 107 -19.33 -18.68 9.20
CA ASN A 107 -20.33 -19.75 9.12
C ASN A 107 -19.88 -20.89 8.18
N TRP A 108 -18.91 -20.64 7.30
CA TRP A 108 -18.50 -21.59 6.26
C TRP A 108 -17.03 -22.00 6.32
N ILE A 109 -16.21 -21.29 7.10
CA ILE A 109 -14.86 -21.75 7.40
C ILE A 109 -14.94 -22.94 8.34
N THR A 110 -14.88 -24.10 7.72
CA THR A 110 -14.90 -25.37 8.42
C THR A 110 -13.51 -25.97 8.32
N ASP A 111 -12.95 -26.38 9.45
CA ASP A 111 -11.70 -27.15 9.43
C ASP A 111 -11.96 -28.47 8.66
N PRO A 112 -11.22 -28.76 7.59
CA PRO A 112 -11.51 -29.91 6.74
C PRO A 112 -11.19 -31.26 7.42
N ILE A 113 -10.47 -31.23 8.55
CA ILE A 113 -10.05 -32.40 9.30
C ILE A 113 -10.97 -32.65 10.49
N THR A 114 -11.36 -31.61 11.23
CA THR A 114 -12.25 -31.75 12.39
C THR A 114 -13.72 -31.51 12.05
N HIS A 115 -14.03 -30.98 10.87
CA HIS A 115 -15.37 -30.54 10.45
C HIS A 115 -16.05 -29.57 11.42
N THR A 116 -15.25 -28.86 12.22
CA THR A 116 -15.74 -27.81 13.12
C THR A 116 -15.57 -26.44 12.49
N THR A 117 -16.50 -25.53 12.75
CA THR A 117 -16.32 -24.12 12.37
C THR A 117 -15.13 -23.53 13.12
N LYS A 118 -14.32 -22.76 12.42
CA LYS A 118 -13.15 -22.13 13.03
C LYS A 118 -13.55 -20.92 13.88
N PRO A 119 -12.83 -20.67 14.98
CA PRO A 119 -13.18 -19.60 15.90
C PRO A 119 -12.99 -18.23 15.24
N ARG A 120 -13.96 -17.35 15.46
CA ARG A 120 -13.88 -15.95 15.03
C ARG A 120 -12.63 -15.26 15.60
N PRO A 121 -11.92 -14.43 14.83
CA PRO A 121 -10.93 -13.49 15.32
C PRO A 121 -11.55 -12.48 16.29
N SER A 122 -10.69 -11.89 17.10
CA SER A 122 -11.06 -10.90 18.12
C SER A 122 -11.13 -9.46 17.59
N PHE A 123 -11.02 -9.27 16.27
CA PHE A 123 -11.04 -7.98 15.60
C PHE A 123 -11.74 -8.14 14.24
N THR A 124 -12.22 -7.03 13.70
CA THR A 124 -12.92 -6.97 12.41
C THR A 124 -11.94 -6.38 11.38
N PRO A 125 -11.49 -7.17 10.39
CA PRO A 125 -10.75 -6.64 9.27
C PRO A 125 -11.44 -5.44 8.63
N ILE A 126 -10.66 -4.39 8.35
CA ILE A 126 -11.10 -3.26 7.55
C ILE A 126 -10.69 -3.50 6.12
N VAL A 127 -11.68 -3.44 5.25
CA VAL A 127 -11.54 -3.53 3.81
C VAL A 127 -11.76 -2.17 3.19
N LEU A 128 -11.22 -1.97 2.00
CA LEU A 128 -11.51 -0.77 1.25
C LEU A 128 -12.89 -0.89 0.63
N ASN A 129 -13.70 0.15 0.76
CA ASN A 129 -14.97 0.24 0.05
C ASN A 129 -14.83 0.95 -1.31
N HIS A 130 -13.62 0.92 -1.88
CA HIS A 130 -13.31 1.49 -3.18
C HIS A 130 -12.12 0.78 -3.82
N ALA A 131 -12.01 0.88 -5.14
CA ALA A 131 -10.83 0.41 -5.86
C ALA A 131 -9.58 1.16 -5.38
N PHE A 132 -8.43 0.48 -5.31
CA PHE A 132 -7.16 1.11 -4.95
C PHE A 132 -6.94 2.42 -5.69
N SER A 133 -6.59 3.46 -4.96
CA SER A 133 -6.32 4.80 -5.48
C SER A 133 -4.82 5.12 -5.46
N THR A 134 -4.07 4.40 -4.63
CA THR A 134 -2.63 4.51 -4.44
C THR A 134 -2.06 3.16 -3.98
N VAL A 135 -0.77 2.89 -4.20
CA VAL A 135 -0.14 1.69 -3.59
C VAL A 135 -0.07 1.77 -2.07
N GLY A 136 -0.17 2.97 -1.48
CA GLY A 136 -0.30 3.14 -0.03
C GLY A 136 -1.57 2.48 0.53
N ASP A 137 -2.56 2.22 -0.31
CA ASP A 137 -3.76 1.47 0.06
C ASP A 137 -3.47 -0.02 0.30
N PHE A 138 -2.31 -0.55 -0.13
CA PHE A 138 -1.85 -1.88 0.29
C PHE A 138 -1.70 -1.99 1.81
N GLY A 139 -1.63 -0.87 2.54
CA GLY A 139 -1.73 -0.85 3.99
C GLY A 139 -2.97 -1.60 4.51
N TYR A 140 -4.05 -1.72 3.75
CA TYR A 140 -5.25 -2.47 4.14
C TYR A 140 -5.14 -3.99 3.89
N GLY A 141 -4.09 -4.47 3.22
CA GLY A 141 -3.85 -5.89 3.00
C GLY A 141 -3.61 -6.64 4.31
N LEU A 142 -4.11 -7.88 4.40
CA LEU A 142 -4.20 -8.69 5.61
C LEU A 142 -3.19 -9.85 5.57
N ARG A 143 -2.47 -10.03 6.68
CA ARG A 143 -1.62 -11.20 6.94
C ARG A 143 -2.47 -12.41 7.39
N PRO A 144 -1.91 -13.63 7.43
CA PRO A 144 -2.66 -14.82 7.85
C PRO A 144 -3.04 -14.84 9.32
N GLU A 145 -3.95 -15.76 9.61
CA GLU A 145 -4.46 -16.02 10.96
C GLU A 145 -3.34 -16.29 11.98
N TYR A 146 -2.23 -16.91 11.60
CA TYR A 146 -1.23 -17.39 12.57
C TYR A 146 -0.13 -16.34 12.92
N ALA A 147 -0.09 -15.17 12.26
CA ALA A 147 0.77 -14.09 12.72
C ALA A 147 0.41 -13.77 14.18
N SER A 148 1.40 -13.44 15.02
CA SER A 148 1.21 -13.24 16.47
C SER A 148 0.06 -12.28 16.83
N ASN A 149 -0.41 -11.47 15.87
CA ASN A 149 -1.75 -10.90 15.81
C ASN A 149 -2.41 -11.34 14.49
N ARG A 150 -3.42 -12.21 14.57
CA ARG A 150 -4.17 -12.73 13.41
C ARG A 150 -4.66 -11.59 12.52
N PHE A 151 -4.81 -11.80 11.20
CA PHE A 151 -5.18 -10.77 10.20
C PHE A 151 -4.64 -9.35 10.43
N GLN A 152 -3.37 -9.28 10.87
CA GLN A 152 -2.68 -8.01 11.00
C GLN A 152 -2.49 -7.37 9.62
N ARG A 153 -2.76 -6.08 9.57
CA ARG A 153 -2.61 -5.28 8.36
C ARG A 153 -1.13 -4.99 8.07
N LEU A 154 -0.82 -4.71 6.81
CA LEU A 154 0.47 -4.10 6.49
C LEU A 154 0.61 -2.75 7.22
N ASP A 155 1.79 -2.51 7.74
CA ASP A 155 2.13 -1.29 8.47
C ASP A 155 3.05 -0.42 7.61
N PHE A 156 2.55 0.73 7.18
CA PHE A 156 3.32 1.75 6.47
C PHE A 156 3.59 3.02 7.29
N HIS A 157 3.24 3.01 8.59
CA HIS A 157 3.47 4.15 9.47
C HIS A 157 4.63 3.97 10.45
N THR A 158 5.12 2.75 10.63
CA THR A 158 6.40 2.51 11.30
C THR A 158 7.51 2.24 10.29
N ALA A 159 8.76 2.51 10.68
CA ALA A 159 9.92 2.23 9.85
C ALA A 159 10.23 0.71 9.86
N ASN A 160 9.52 -0.05 9.03
CA ASN A 160 9.62 -1.49 8.92
C ASN A 160 9.74 -1.97 7.46
N ALA A 161 9.94 -3.28 7.26
CA ALA A 161 10.18 -3.88 5.95
C ALA A 161 8.97 -3.91 4.99
N ASN A 162 7.74 -3.73 5.48
CA ASN A 162 6.55 -3.69 4.62
C ASN A 162 6.64 -2.57 3.59
N ALA A 163 7.26 -1.43 3.95
CA ALA A 163 7.42 -0.29 3.06
C ALA A 163 8.23 -0.61 1.79
N ASN A 164 8.97 -1.73 1.76
CA ASN A 164 9.62 -2.23 0.54
C ASN A 164 8.64 -2.43 -0.61
N LEU A 165 7.37 -2.76 -0.34
CA LEU A 165 6.33 -2.88 -1.35
C LEU A 165 6.18 -1.63 -2.22
N LEU A 166 6.43 -0.45 -1.64
CA LEU A 166 6.32 0.83 -2.32
C LEU A 166 7.36 1.01 -3.44
N ASP A 167 8.43 0.20 -3.46
CA ASP A 167 9.44 0.20 -4.52
C ASP A 167 9.05 -0.67 -5.73
N PHE A 168 8.21 -1.68 -5.52
CA PHE A 168 7.90 -2.69 -6.54
C PHE A 168 6.56 -2.45 -7.22
N PHE A 169 5.63 -1.81 -6.52
CA PHE A 169 4.29 -1.53 -7.01
C PHE A 169 4.12 -0.04 -7.28
N THR A 170 3.33 0.28 -8.29
CA THR A 170 2.84 1.65 -8.55
C THR A 170 1.39 1.56 -8.98
N TYR A 171 0.60 2.56 -8.61
CA TYR A 171 -0.74 2.73 -9.14
C TYR A 171 -0.70 3.78 -10.26
N ASN A 172 -1.07 3.37 -11.48
CA ASN A 172 -1.21 4.30 -12.59
C ASN A 172 -2.65 4.23 -13.11
N PRO A 173 -3.51 5.20 -12.76
CA PRO A 173 -4.88 5.24 -13.27
C PRO A 173 -4.94 5.71 -14.73
N VAL A 174 -3.81 6.20 -15.27
CA VAL A 174 -3.70 6.67 -16.64
C VAL A 174 -3.07 5.57 -17.49
N ASP A 175 -3.55 5.42 -18.73
CA ASP A 175 -2.95 4.52 -19.70
C ASP A 175 -1.42 4.70 -19.75
N HIS A 176 -0.68 3.60 -19.98
CA HIS A 176 0.78 3.58 -20.03
C HIS A 176 1.37 4.52 -21.09
N ASP A 177 0.54 4.98 -22.02
CA ASP A 177 0.90 5.88 -23.11
C ASP A 177 1.04 7.34 -22.64
N TYR A 178 0.56 7.67 -21.44
CA TYR A 178 0.62 9.04 -20.94
C TYR A 178 1.75 9.22 -19.90
N PRO A 179 2.63 10.22 -20.10
CA PRO A 179 3.67 10.51 -19.13
C PRO A 179 3.05 11.04 -17.84
N ARG A 180 3.46 10.45 -16.71
CA ARG A 180 3.06 10.92 -15.39
C ARG A 180 3.71 12.27 -15.11
N VAL A 181 2.87 13.29 -14.89
CA VAL A 181 3.30 14.67 -14.59
C VAL A 181 3.12 14.98 -13.10
N GLY A 182 3.76 16.04 -12.63
CA GLY A 182 3.55 16.55 -11.26
C GLY A 182 4.25 15.73 -10.15
N ILE A 183 5.28 14.96 -10.50
CA ILE A 183 6.04 14.18 -9.51
C ILE A 183 7.00 15.08 -8.73
N VAL A 184 6.90 15.02 -7.40
CA VAL A 184 7.75 15.75 -6.48
C VAL A 184 8.91 14.87 -6.01
N ASN A 185 10.11 15.44 -5.95
CA ASN A 185 11.25 14.75 -5.35
C ASN A 185 11.01 14.62 -3.83
N LEU A 186 11.04 13.40 -3.26
CA LEU A 186 10.96 13.15 -1.82
C LEU A 186 11.99 13.93 -1.02
N ASN A 187 13.15 14.22 -1.61
CA ASN A 187 14.22 15.01 -1.01
C ASN A 187 14.03 16.54 -1.18
N THR A 188 12.88 16.99 -1.68
CA THR A 188 12.55 18.41 -1.75
C THR A 188 12.70 19.07 -0.39
N LYS A 189 13.26 20.28 -0.37
CA LYS A 189 13.39 21.11 0.85
C LYS A 189 12.25 22.12 0.99
N ASN A 190 11.29 22.08 0.06
CA ASN A 190 10.14 22.96 0.06
C ASN A 190 9.01 22.37 0.94
N VAL A 191 8.94 22.85 2.18
CA VAL A 191 7.91 22.43 3.16
C VAL A 191 6.49 22.74 2.65
N PRO A 192 6.18 23.91 2.07
CA PRO A 192 4.87 24.17 1.48
C PRO A 192 4.43 23.15 0.42
N VAL A 193 5.34 22.70 -0.45
CA VAL A 193 5.03 21.66 -1.45
C VAL A 193 4.69 20.33 -0.76
N MET A 194 5.46 19.93 0.24
CA MET A 194 5.19 18.71 0.98
C MET A 194 3.87 18.81 1.76
N ALA A 195 3.58 19.95 2.39
CA ALA A 195 2.32 20.18 3.09
C ALA A 195 1.11 20.14 2.15
N ALA A 196 1.25 20.67 0.93
CA ALA A 196 0.20 20.63 -0.09
C ALA A 196 -0.14 19.21 -0.56
N ILE A 197 0.85 18.30 -0.58
CA ILE A 197 0.61 16.88 -0.88
C ILE A 197 -0.17 16.20 0.25
N LEU A 198 0.18 16.50 1.51
CA LEU A 198 -0.43 15.85 2.67
C LEU A 198 -1.83 16.38 3.00
N GLN A 199 -2.07 17.66 2.73
CA GLN A 199 -3.35 18.30 3.05
C GLN A 199 -4.50 17.63 2.29
N SER A 200 -5.63 17.47 2.97
CA SER A 200 -6.84 16.83 2.43
C SER A 200 -6.70 15.33 2.11
N ALA A 201 -5.56 14.71 2.42
CA ALA A 201 -5.43 13.25 2.37
C ALA A 201 -6.40 12.61 3.38
N LEU A 202 -7.07 11.53 2.97
CA LEU A 202 -7.97 10.78 3.83
C LEU A 202 -7.20 10.04 4.92
N LYS A 203 -7.56 10.31 6.17
CA LYS A 203 -6.96 9.66 7.35
C LYS A 203 -7.31 8.18 7.42
N LYS A 204 -8.50 7.80 6.99
CA LYS A 204 -8.92 6.41 6.86
C LYS A 204 -9.86 6.29 5.67
N ASP A 205 -10.11 5.05 5.26
CA ASP A 205 -11.20 4.78 4.35
C ASP A 205 -12.55 5.19 4.98
N ILE A 206 -13.47 5.61 4.13
CA ILE A 206 -14.74 6.20 4.54
C ILE A 206 -15.85 5.20 4.25
N ASP A 207 -16.52 4.77 5.32
CA ASP A 207 -17.82 4.11 5.19
C ASP A 207 -18.77 5.06 4.46
N VAL A 208 -19.30 4.59 3.33
CA VAL A 208 -20.12 5.44 2.45
C VAL A 208 -21.44 5.83 3.14
N VAL A 209 -21.84 5.13 4.22
CA VAL A 209 -23.13 5.33 4.89
C VAL A 209 -23.06 5.17 6.43
N PRO A 210 -23.45 6.20 7.21
CA PRO A 210 -23.60 7.60 6.82
C PRO A 210 -22.23 8.22 6.57
N THR A 211 -22.11 9.00 5.51
CA THR A 211 -20.87 9.72 5.20
C THR A 211 -20.46 10.62 6.38
N PRO A 212 -19.24 10.49 6.92
CA PRO A 212 -18.78 11.26 8.06
C PRO A 212 -18.79 12.76 7.74
N THR A 213 -19.33 13.54 8.67
CA THR A 213 -19.36 15.00 8.61
C THR A 213 -18.72 15.60 9.88
N PRO A 214 -17.55 16.25 9.78
CA PRO A 214 -16.71 16.45 8.58
C PRO A 214 -15.98 15.17 8.15
N TYR A 215 -15.49 15.16 6.91
CA TYR A 215 -14.61 14.08 6.42
C TYR A 215 -13.32 14.00 7.25
N PRO A 216 -12.83 12.79 7.55
CA PRO A 216 -11.60 12.59 8.32
C PRO A 216 -10.37 12.85 7.42
N ILE A 217 -10.05 14.11 7.18
CA ILE A 217 -8.91 14.53 6.36
C ILE A 217 -7.74 15.03 7.22
N VAL A 218 -6.53 14.94 6.67
CA VAL A 218 -5.37 15.66 7.19
C VAL A 218 -5.59 17.17 7.01
N SER A 219 -5.75 17.88 8.11
CA SER A 219 -6.03 19.30 8.12
C SER A 219 -4.76 20.15 7.88
N PRO A 220 -4.88 21.40 7.43
CA PRO A 220 -3.71 22.27 7.22
C PRO A 220 -2.80 22.41 8.47
N PRO A 221 -3.34 22.53 9.71
CA PRO A 221 -2.53 22.57 10.93
C PRO A 221 -1.77 21.27 11.24
N GLU A 222 -2.16 20.13 10.66
CA GLU A 222 -1.46 18.85 10.79
C GLU A 222 -0.46 18.64 9.65
N ALA A 223 -0.85 19.02 8.43
CA ALA A 223 -0.03 18.87 7.22
C ALA A 223 1.28 19.65 7.29
N ALA A 224 1.26 20.90 7.78
CA ALA A 224 2.45 21.73 7.83
C ALA A 224 3.53 21.21 8.82
N PRO A 225 3.21 20.83 10.07
CA PRO A 225 4.16 20.18 10.96
C PRO A 225 4.64 18.82 10.45
N ALA A 226 3.75 17.98 9.90
CA ALA A 226 4.15 16.69 9.32
C ALA A 226 5.15 16.88 8.17
N ALA A 227 4.87 17.81 7.25
CA ALA A 227 5.75 18.18 6.16
C ALA A 227 7.12 18.68 6.63
N GLN A 228 7.14 19.50 7.70
CA GLN A 228 8.39 19.98 8.29
C GLN A 228 9.23 18.81 8.85
N LEU A 229 8.60 17.87 9.54
CA LEU A 229 9.27 16.68 10.08
C LEU A 229 9.84 15.80 8.97
N ILE A 230 9.10 15.62 7.87
CA ILE A 230 9.57 14.88 6.69
C ILE A 230 10.78 15.58 6.04
N VAL A 231 10.72 16.90 5.83
CA VAL A 231 11.84 17.67 5.26
C VAL A 231 13.07 17.63 6.17
N ASN A 232 12.90 17.72 7.49
CA ASN A 232 14.00 17.57 8.44
C ASN A 232 14.63 16.18 8.34
N THR A 233 13.78 15.15 8.26
CA THR A 233 14.18 13.75 8.17
C THR A 233 14.95 13.44 6.88
N THR A 234 14.53 13.99 5.73
CA THR A 234 15.27 13.86 4.46
C THR A 234 16.50 14.77 4.39
N SER A 235 16.61 15.78 5.26
CA SER A 235 17.81 16.61 5.37
C SER A 235 18.90 15.93 6.18
N ALA A 236 18.52 15.19 7.22
CA ALA A 236 19.44 14.36 7.98
C ALA A 236 19.87 13.11 7.19
N GLN A 237 18.93 12.44 6.54
CA GLN A 237 19.17 11.25 5.73
C GLN A 237 18.30 11.28 4.47
N PRO A 238 18.88 11.59 3.29
CA PRO A 238 18.16 11.61 2.03
C PRO A 238 17.43 10.28 1.77
N ALA A 239 16.20 10.36 1.25
CA ALA A 239 15.47 9.20 0.76
C ALA A 239 16.14 8.68 -0.52
N LEU A 240 16.40 7.38 -0.59
CA LEU A 240 17.06 6.72 -1.71
C LEU A 240 16.07 5.91 -2.56
N THR A 241 15.05 5.34 -1.94
CA THR A 241 13.97 4.61 -2.61
C THR A 241 12.59 5.04 -2.09
N ARG A 242 11.50 4.57 -2.72
CA ARG A 242 10.14 4.80 -2.22
C ARG A 242 9.88 4.03 -0.92
N ALA A 243 10.62 2.96 -0.62
CA ALA A 243 10.56 2.31 0.70
C ALA A 243 10.90 3.25 1.86
N ASP A 244 11.67 4.32 1.63
CA ASP A 244 11.90 5.35 2.65
C ASP A 244 10.61 6.06 3.09
N ILE A 245 9.52 6.00 2.32
CA ILE A 245 8.22 6.58 2.71
C ILE A 245 7.75 6.02 4.05
N GLY A 246 8.00 4.75 4.38
CA GLY A 246 7.65 4.20 5.71
C GLY A 246 8.36 4.95 6.86
N ARG A 247 9.65 5.24 6.69
CA ARG A 247 10.44 6.06 7.63
C ARG A 247 9.95 7.51 7.69
N LEU A 248 9.57 8.09 6.55
CA LEU A 248 9.06 9.47 6.49
C LEU A 248 7.67 9.59 7.11
N THR A 249 6.80 8.61 6.91
CA THR A 249 5.51 8.50 7.59
C THR A 249 5.72 8.40 9.10
N ALA A 250 6.64 7.55 9.57
CA ALA A 250 6.95 7.42 10.99
C ALA A 250 7.41 8.75 11.61
N ALA A 251 8.20 9.54 10.88
CA ALA A 251 8.63 10.86 11.32
C ALA A 251 7.47 11.88 11.39
N GLY A 252 6.55 11.84 10.43
CA GLY A 252 5.39 12.75 10.37
C GLY A 252 4.20 12.32 11.23
N ALA A 253 4.15 11.06 11.67
CA ALA A 253 2.99 10.44 12.32
C ALA A 253 2.50 11.21 13.55
N SER A 254 3.43 11.74 14.37
CA SER A 254 3.08 12.47 15.60
C SER A 254 2.36 13.81 15.34
N ALA A 255 2.41 14.32 14.11
CA ALA A 255 1.71 15.54 13.71
C ALA A 255 0.27 15.27 13.23
N ILE A 256 -0.11 14.01 13.03
CA ILE A 256 -1.45 13.63 12.57
C ILE A 256 -2.30 13.22 13.77
N SER A 257 -3.39 13.94 14.02
CA SER A 257 -4.29 13.65 15.14
C SER A 257 -5.10 12.38 14.89
N THR A 258 -4.99 11.46 15.84
CA THR A 258 -5.80 10.24 15.99
C THR A 258 -6.99 10.44 16.94
N SER A 259 -7.23 11.68 17.41
CA SER A 259 -8.38 11.99 18.27
C SER A 259 -9.70 11.73 17.53
N GLY A 260 -10.63 11.05 18.19
CA GLY A 260 -11.93 10.70 17.61
C GLY A 260 -11.95 9.39 16.83
N PHE A 261 -10.83 8.66 16.75
CA PHE A 261 -10.73 7.34 16.11
C PHE A 261 -10.60 6.23 17.16
N ALA A 262 -11.20 5.06 16.91
CA ALA A 262 -11.12 3.93 17.83
C ALA A 262 -9.78 3.19 17.73
N ALA A 263 -9.25 2.78 18.89
CA ALA A 263 -8.04 1.97 18.98
C ALA A 263 -8.25 0.59 18.34
N GLY A 264 -7.21 0.04 17.72
CA GLY A 264 -7.19 -1.31 17.16
C GLY A 264 -7.54 -1.38 15.66
N GLU A 265 -8.29 -0.42 15.13
CA GLU A 265 -8.80 -0.51 13.76
C GLU A 265 -8.66 0.81 12.99
N GLU A 266 -8.66 1.98 13.62
CA GLU A 266 -8.59 3.25 12.89
C GLU A 266 -7.36 4.09 13.22
N THR A 267 -6.90 4.08 14.47
CA THR A 267 -5.79 4.93 14.93
C THR A 267 -4.45 4.62 14.24
N GLU A 268 -4.22 3.36 13.85
CA GLU A 268 -3.00 2.94 13.13
C GLU A 268 -3.00 3.39 11.66
N LYS A 269 -4.18 3.48 11.04
CA LYS A 269 -4.33 3.86 9.63
C LYS A 269 -4.34 5.36 9.40
N VAL A 270 -4.65 6.13 10.44
CA VAL A 270 -4.64 7.59 10.43
C VAL A 270 -3.27 8.16 10.00
N PRO A 271 -2.13 7.77 10.61
CA PRO A 271 -0.82 8.22 10.14
C PRO A 271 -0.43 7.74 8.73
N GLU A 272 -0.92 6.56 8.31
CA GLU A 272 -0.64 6.02 6.97
C GLU A 272 -1.22 6.87 5.82
N ALA A 273 -2.05 7.87 6.13
CA ALA A 273 -2.46 8.89 5.16
C ALA A 273 -1.26 9.59 4.51
N ILE A 274 -0.15 9.74 5.24
CA ILE A 274 1.11 10.24 4.67
C ILE A 274 1.65 9.28 3.62
N ALA A 275 1.68 7.97 3.91
CA ALA A 275 2.15 6.96 2.94
C ALA A 275 1.29 6.94 1.68
N ARG A 276 -0.05 6.94 1.84
CA ARG A 276 -1.02 7.04 0.74
C ARG A 276 -0.80 8.30 -0.09
N ALA A 277 -0.64 9.46 0.54
CA ALA A 277 -0.40 10.71 -0.17
C ALA A 277 0.93 10.72 -0.94
N LEU A 278 2.01 10.14 -0.38
CA LEU A 278 3.35 10.23 -0.96
C LEU A 278 3.66 9.18 -2.03
N CYS A 279 3.18 7.94 -1.88
CA CYS A 279 3.63 6.80 -2.68
C CYS A 279 3.44 6.99 -4.19
N GLU A 280 2.46 7.80 -4.59
CA GLU A 280 2.12 8.03 -5.98
C GLU A 280 2.70 9.34 -6.54
N VAL A 281 2.65 10.43 -5.80
CA VAL A 281 3.06 11.75 -6.31
C VAL A 281 4.54 12.05 -6.08
N THR A 282 5.30 11.11 -5.52
CA THR A 282 6.71 11.33 -5.18
C THR A 282 7.67 10.27 -5.69
N GLN A 283 8.94 10.66 -5.82
CA GLN A 283 10.06 9.79 -6.16
C GLN A 283 11.37 10.29 -5.52
N THR A 284 12.36 9.43 -5.36
CA THR A 284 13.68 9.80 -4.81
C THR A 284 14.68 10.29 -5.86
N ARG A 285 14.43 10.00 -7.14
CA ARG A 285 15.31 10.36 -8.25
C ARG A 285 14.65 11.43 -9.10
N THR A 286 15.31 12.56 -9.33
CA THR A 286 15.02 13.27 -10.57
C THR A 286 15.62 12.44 -11.70
N TRP A 287 14.84 12.16 -12.75
CA TRP A 287 15.48 12.03 -14.06
C TRP A 287 16.10 13.40 -14.32
N ASN A 288 17.34 13.60 -13.86
CA ASN A 288 18.16 14.65 -14.43
C ASN A 288 18.32 14.22 -15.87
N LEU A 289 17.57 14.86 -16.76
CA LEU A 289 17.89 14.86 -18.18
C LEU A 289 19.32 15.37 -18.24
N MET A 290 20.29 14.46 -18.31
CA MET A 290 21.68 14.81 -18.42
C MET A 290 21.84 15.27 -19.86
N ILE A 291 21.61 16.57 -20.10
CA ILE A 291 21.95 17.19 -21.37
C ILE A 291 23.47 17.16 -21.42
N ASP A 292 24.01 16.22 -22.20
CA ASP A 292 25.41 16.20 -22.54
C ASP A 292 25.71 17.44 -23.39
N VAL A 293 26.15 18.51 -22.74
CA VAL A 293 26.71 19.67 -23.45
C VAL A 293 28.12 19.29 -23.84
N ILE A 294 28.26 18.67 -25.02
CA ILE A 294 29.56 18.59 -25.69
C ILE A 294 29.88 20.01 -26.18
N ALA A 295 30.57 20.79 -25.33
CA ALA A 295 31.26 21.97 -25.79
C ALA A 295 32.45 21.51 -26.66
N GLN A 296 32.24 21.47 -27.97
CA GLN A 296 33.32 21.18 -28.90
C GLN A 296 34.37 22.31 -28.78
N THR A 297 35.48 22.02 -28.12
CA THR A 297 36.63 22.94 -28.10
C THR A 297 37.33 22.84 -29.46
N GLY A 298 36.84 23.64 -30.42
CA GLY A 298 37.61 23.94 -31.62
C GLY A 298 38.83 24.77 -31.23
N ARG A 299 40.03 24.25 -31.50
CA ARG A 299 41.26 25.04 -31.39
C ARG A 299 41.22 26.08 -32.51
N TYR A 300 40.93 27.34 -32.19
CA TYR A 300 41.08 28.42 -33.16
C TYR A 300 42.54 28.46 -33.62
N ALA A 301 42.77 28.46 -34.93
CA ALA A 301 44.10 28.70 -35.46
C ALA A 301 44.59 30.07 -34.95
N PRO A 302 45.91 30.22 -34.68
CA PRO A 302 46.47 31.51 -34.25
C PRO A 302 46.04 32.61 -35.22
N GLY A 303 45.33 33.63 -34.71
CA GLY A 303 44.86 34.77 -35.50
C GLY A 303 43.39 34.73 -35.95
N THR A 304 42.57 33.78 -35.50
CA THR A 304 41.12 33.81 -35.80
C THR A 304 40.40 34.88 -34.93
N PRO A 305 39.70 35.88 -35.50
CA PRO A 305 38.98 36.88 -34.72
C PRO A 305 37.78 36.26 -33.98
N SER A 306 37.62 36.61 -32.71
CA SER A 306 36.43 36.25 -31.92
C SER A 306 35.19 37.00 -32.44
N HIS A 307 34.15 36.29 -32.88
CA HIS A 307 32.86 36.87 -33.26
C HIS A 307 32.05 37.31 -32.02
N GLY A 308 32.56 38.31 -31.29
CA GLY A 308 32.02 38.75 -30.00
C GLY A 308 31.55 40.20 -29.93
N GLU A 309 31.55 40.97 -31.01
CA GLU A 309 31.09 42.36 -30.99
C GLU A 309 30.40 42.77 -32.30
N GLN A 310 29.19 42.28 -32.54
CA GLN A 310 28.19 43.02 -33.32
C GLN A 310 26.81 42.58 -32.84
N LEU A 311 26.21 43.35 -31.93
CA LEU A 311 24.76 43.58 -31.79
C LEU A 311 24.52 44.48 -30.56
N TYR A 312 24.98 45.73 -30.66
CA TYR A 312 24.38 46.88 -29.99
C TYR A 312 24.57 48.09 -30.90
N ARG A 313 23.70 48.21 -31.90
CA ARG A 313 23.18 49.45 -32.48
C ARG A 313 21.79 49.19 -33.02
#